data_AF-A0A8Q3SIA6-F1
#
_entry.id   AF-A0A8Q3SIA6-F1
#
_cell.length_a   1.000
_cell.length_b   1.000
_cell.length_c   1.000
_cell.angle_alpha   90.00
_cell.angle_beta   90.00
_cell.angle_gamma   90.00
#
_symmetry.space_group_name_H-M   'P 1'
#
loop_
_entity.id
_entity.type
_entity.pdbx_description
1 polymer ?
#
loop_
_entity_poly.entity_id
_entity_poly.type
_entity_poly.pdbx_seq_one_letter_code
_entity_poly.pdbx_strand_id
1 'polypeptide(L)'
;MPRRAENWDEAEVGAEEAGVEEYGPEEDGGEESGAEESGPEESGPEELGAEEEMEAGRPRPVLRSVNSREPSQVIFCNRSPRVVLPVWLNFDGEPQPYPTLPPGTGRRIHSYRGHLWLFRDAGTHDGLLVNQTELFVPSLNVDGQPIFANITLPESHCVTQAGVQWRVILAHCNLCLSGSSDSPASAAGTTVYTLKERCLQVVRSLVKPENYRRLDIVRSLYEDLEDHPNVQKDLERLTQERIAHQRMGD
;
A
#
# COMPACT_ATOMS: atom_id res chain seq x y z
N MET A 1 18.33 -22.52 42.18
CA MET A 1 17.45 -21.48 41.60
C MET A 1 16.74 -22.08 40.40
N PRO A 2 15.51 -22.61 40.55
CA PRO A 2 14.76 -23.20 39.46
C PRO A 2 13.82 -22.18 38.79
N ARG A 3 13.43 -22.54 37.57
CA ARG A 3 12.54 -21.86 36.62
C ARG A 3 11.11 -21.76 37.15
N ARG A 4 10.39 -20.69 36.78
CA ARG A 4 8.93 -20.62 36.80
C ARG A 4 8.46 -19.86 35.55
N ALA A 5 8.08 -20.62 34.53
CA ALA A 5 7.16 -20.18 33.50
C ALA A 5 5.83 -20.87 33.81
N GLU A 6 4.76 -20.09 33.84
CA GLU A 6 3.41 -20.57 34.13
C GLU A 6 2.75 -21.05 32.83
N ASN A 7 2.05 -22.15 32.97
CA ASN A 7 1.43 -22.98 31.95
C ASN A 7 -0.08 -22.72 31.97
N TRP A 8 -0.72 -22.58 30.81
CA TRP A 8 -2.14 -22.91 30.60
C TRP A 8 -2.37 -23.20 29.12
N ASP A 9 -2.23 -24.47 28.76
CA ASP A 9 -2.93 -25.06 27.62
C ASP A 9 -3.61 -26.34 28.14
N GLU A 10 -4.94 -26.31 28.17
CA GLU A 10 -5.79 -27.49 28.34
C GLU A 10 -6.20 -27.97 26.95
N ALA A 11 -5.78 -29.18 26.58
CA ALA A 11 -6.42 -29.98 25.54
C ALA A 11 -6.16 -31.47 25.79
N GLU A 12 -7.09 -32.09 26.50
CA GLU A 12 -7.26 -33.54 26.60
C GLU A 12 -8.15 -34.00 25.45
N VAL A 13 -7.65 -34.84 24.53
CA VAL A 13 -8.43 -35.93 23.90
C VAL A 13 -7.49 -37.05 23.44
N GLY A 14 -7.61 -38.21 24.10
CA GLY A 14 -7.91 -39.47 23.40
C GLY A 14 -6.76 -40.33 22.89
N ALA A 15 -6.23 -41.14 23.80
CA ALA A 15 -5.96 -42.59 23.71
C ALA A 15 -5.54 -43.24 22.36
N GLU A 16 -4.42 -43.93 22.51
CA GLU A 16 -3.69 -44.83 21.63
C GLU A 16 -4.44 -46.14 21.35
N GLU A 17 -4.20 -46.76 20.19
CA GLU A 17 -4.23 -48.21 20.04
C GLU A 17 -3.20 -48.69 19.00
N ALA A 18 -2.78 -49.93 19.20
CA ALA A 18 -1.49 -50.54 18.88
C ALA A 18 -1.14 -50.89 17.41
N GLY A 19 0.18 -50.83 17.15
CA GLY A 19 1.09 -51.80 16.51
C GLY A 19 0.66 -52.69 15.32
N VAL A 20 1.45 -52.62 14.24
CA VAL A 20 1.96 -53.78 13.46
C VAL A 20 3.33 -53.41 12.86
N GLU A 21 4.34 -54.25 13.08
CA GLU A 21 5.65 -54.25 12.39
C GLU A 21 5.58 -55.04 11.08
N GLU A 22 6.32 -54.62 10.04
CA GLU A 22 7.14 -55.55 9.22
C GLU A 22 8.08 -54.83 8.21
N TYR A 23 9.37 -55.17 8.31
CA TYR A 23 10.36 -55.57 7.28
C TYR A 23 10.67 -54.72 6.02
N GLY A 24 11.98 -54.48 5.80
CA GLY A 24 12.61 -53.76 4.66
C GLY A 24 12.68 -54.54 3.32
N PRO A 25 13.57 -54.20 2.34
CA PRO A 25 14.97 -53.78 2.53
C PRO A 25 15.46 -52.57 1.69
N GLU A 26 16.64 -52.07 2.08
CA GLU A 26 17.59 -51.29 1.26
C GLU A 26 18.22 -52.19 0.18
N GLU A 27 18.67 -51.65 -0.96
CA GLU A 27 19.90 -52.00 -1.73
C GLU A 27 20.15 -50.86 -2.76
N ASP A 28 21.32 -50.21 -2.71
CA ASP A 28 22.52 -50.44 -3.57
C ASP A 28 22.37 -49.77 -4.95
N GLY A 29 23.20 -48.82 -5.38
CA GLY A 29 24.63 -48.94 -5.63
C GLY A 29 24.83 -48.73 -7.15
N GLY A 30 25.60 -47.71 -7.55
CA GLY A 30 25.82 -47.43 -8.97
C GLY A 30 26.55 -46.11 -9.24
N GLU A 31 27.85 -46.10 -8.99
CA GLU A 31 28.78 -45.12 -9.55
C GLU A 31 29.31 -45.58 -10.94
N GLU A 32 29.81 -44.58 -11.67
CA GLU A 32 30.88 -44.64 -12.70
C GLU A 32 30.53 -44.45 -14.19
N SER A 33 30.82 -43.22 -14.63
CA SER A 33 31.81 -42.86 -15.67
C SER A 33 31.41 -42.85 -17.16
N GLY A 34 31.70 -41.70 -17.79
CA GLY A 34 32.67 -41.63 -18.88
C GLY A 34 32.14 -41.70 -20.32
N ALA A 35 31.90 -40.55 -20.93
CA ALA A 35 32.30 -40.27 -22.32
C ALA A 35 32.25 -38.75 -22.57
N GLU A 36 33.41 -38.10 -22.49
CA GLU A 36 33.65 -36.91 -23.30
C GLU A 36 33.84 -37.34 -24.76
N GLU A 37 33.41 -36.51 -25.71
CA GLU A 37 34.26 -36.01 -26.79
C GLU A 37 33.44 -35.09 -27.72
N SER A 38 33.93 -33.85 -27.82
CA SER A 38 34.02 -33.03 -29.04
C SER A 38 32.75 -32.47 -29.72
N GLY A 39 32.67 -31.13 -29.72
CA GLY A 39 31.66 -30.31 -30.40
C GLY A 39 31.89 -30.10 -31.91
N PRO A 40 31.14 -29.16 -32.50
CA PRO A 40 31.81 -28.00 -33.10
C PRO A 40 31.22 -26.66 -32.63
N GLU A 41 32.07 -25.65 -32.74
CA GLU A 41 31.87 -24.25 -32.34
C GLU A 41 30.87 -23.48 -33.21
N GLU A 42 30.51 -22.30 -32.68
CA GLU A 42 29.94 -21.10 -33.32
C GLU A 42 28.45 -21.11 -33.68
N SER A 43 27.66 -20.29 -32.98
CA SER A 43 27.04 -19.07 -33.55
C SER A 43 25.96 -18.47 -32.63
N GLY A 44 26.29 -17.34 -31.98
CA GLY A 44 25.35 -16.25 -31.67
C GLY A 44 24.41 -16.38 -30.45
N PRO A 45 24.29 -15.33 -29.61
CA PRO A 45 23.17 -15.25 -28.68
C PRO A 45 21.88 -15.06 -29.48
N GLU A 46 20.93 -15.97 -29.36
CA GLU A 46 19.55 -15.66 -29.70
C GLU A 46 19.09 -14.56 -28.74
N GLU A 47 19.23 -13.32 -29.18
CA GLU A 47 18.51 -12.19 -28.64
C GLU A 47 17.03 -12.60 -28.66
N LEU A 48 16.50 -12.87 -27.46
CA LEU A 48 15.07 -12.83 -27.20
C LEU A 48 14.64 -11.40 -27.47
N GLY A 49 14.40 -11.15 -28.76
CA GLY A 49 13.98 -9.90 -29.32
C GLY A 49 12.80 -9.40 -28.54
N ALA A 50 12.85 -8.11 -28.25
CA ALA A 50 11.77 -7.32 -27.72
C ALA A 50 10.44 -7.77 -28.36
N GLU A 51 9.62 -8.45 -27.58
CA GLU A 51 8.17 -8.45 -27.75
C GLU A 51 7.68 -7.05 -27.33
N GLU A 52 8.10 -6.04 -28.09
CA GLU A 52 7.50 -4.72 -28.12
C GLU A 52 6.79 -4.56 -29.47
N GLU A 53 5.56 -4.06 -29.36
CA GLU A 53 4.80 -3.40 -30.42
C GLU A 53 4.01 -4.27 -31.40
N MET A 54 2.96 -4.93 -30.88
CA MET A 54 1.66 -4.90 -31.56
C MET A 54 0.53 -4.76 -30.54
N GLU A 55 0.42 -3.59 -29.90
CA GLU A 55 -0.82 -3.21 -29.21
C GLU A 55 -1.31 -1.86 -29.74
N ALA A 56 -2.53 -1.90 -30.28
CA ALA A 56 -3.11 -0.88 -31.11
C ALA A 56 -3.31 0.46 -30.38
N GLY A 57 -2.64 1.52 -30.85
CA GLY A 57 -3.14 2.89 -30.95
C GLY A 57 -3.63 3.62 -29.69
N ARG A 58 -3.59 3.02 -28.49
CA ARG A 58 -3.91 3.72 -27.25
C ARG A 58 -2.66 4.43 -26.75
N PRO A 59 -2.71 5.75 -26.49
CA PRO A 59 -1.58 6.44 -25.90
C PRO A 59 -1.24 5.81 -24.54
N ARG A 60 0.02 5.40 -24.36
CA ARG A 60 0.50 4.79 -23.11
C ARG A 60 0.21 5.74 -21.94
N PRO A 61 -0.41 5.28 -20.83
CA PRO A 61 -0.75 6.15 -19.71
C PRO A 61 0.47 6.85 -19.11
N VAL A 62 0.29 8.11 -18.67
CA VAL A 62 1.38 8.93 -18.12
C VAL A 62 1.89 8.39 -16.80
N LEU A 63 0.99 7.87 -15.96
CA LEU A 63 1.31 7.23 -14.69
C LEU A 63 1.23 5.71 -14.84
N ARG A 64 2.39 5.06 -14.91
CA ARG A 64 2.53 3.60 -14.98
C ARG A 64 3.91 3.20 -14.48
N SER A 65 4.08 1.92 -14.16
CA SER A 65 5.41 1.39 -13.84
C SER A 65 6.27 1.22 -15.08
N VAL A 66 7.59 1.36 -14.91
CA VAL A 66 8.57 0.99 -15.94
C VAL A 66 9.09 -0.42 -15.65
N ASN A 67 9.14 -1.27 -16.68
CA ASN A 67 9.70 -2.62 -16.57
C ASN A 67 11.24 -2.59 -16.67
N SER A 68 11.89 -2.04 -15.65
CA SER A 68 13.36 -1.90 -15.63
C SER A 68 14.11 -3.22 -15.47
N ARG A 69 13.46 -4.25 -14.90
CA ARG A 69 14.08 -5.52 -14.46
C ARG A 69 15.22 -5.34 -13.44
N GLU A 70 15.36 -4.15 -12.88
CA GLU A 70 16.37 -3.82 -11.86
C GLU A 70 15.74 -3.95 -10.47
N PRO A 71 16.10 -4.97 -9.68
CA PRO A 71 15.48 -5.21 -8.37
C PRO A 71 15.78 -4.07 -7.40
N SER A 72 14.78 -3.71 -6.59
CA SER A 72 14.86 -2.70 -5.55
C SER A 72 14.17 -3.22 -4.29
N GLN A 73 14.96 -3.40 -3.23
CA GLN A 73 14.47 -3.79 -1.93
C GLN A 73 13.83 -2.59 -1.23
N VAL A 74 12.55 -2.70 -0.90
CA VAL A 74 11.79 -1.66 -0.21
C VAL A 74 11.25 -2.21 1.11
N ILE A 75 11.11 -1.33 2.11
CA ILE A 75 10.35 -1.60 3.34
C ILE A 75 9.21 -0.60 3.41
N PHE A 76 7.98 -1.10 3.29
CA PHE A 76 6.78 -0.32 3.56
C PHE A 76 6.60 -0.25 5.07
N CYS A 77 6.54 0.96 5.63
CA CYS A 77 6.36 1.21 7.04
C CYS A 77 5.04 1.94 7.26
N ASN A 78 4.03 1.24 7.78
CA ASN A 78 2.78 1.86 8.15
C ASN A 78 2.91 2.63 9.46
N ARG A 79 3.10 3.95 9.37
CA ARG A 79 3.15 4.87 10.50
C ARG A 79 1.81 5.57 10.75
N SER A 80 0.75 5.12 10.07
CA SER A 80 -0.60 5.62 10.24
C SER A 80 -1.40 4.74 11.21
N PRO A 81 -2.49 5.25 11.79
CA PRO A 81 -3.43 4.44 12.56
C PRO A 81 -4.39 3.62 11.69
N ARG A 82 -4.25 3.65 10.35
CA ARG A 82 -5.14 2.97 9.40
C ARG A 82 -4.60 1.61 8.99
N VAL A 83 -5.49 0.71 8.59
CA VAL A 83 -5.09 -0.49 7.83
C VAL A 83 -4.80 -0.03 6.41
N VAL A 84 -3.56 -0.19 5.97
CA VAL A 84 -3.11 0.32 4.67
C VAL A 84 -3.26 -0.75 3.59
N LEU A 85 -3.82 -0.36 2.45
CA LEU A 85 -3.82 -1.09 1.20
C LEU A 85 -2.76 -0.50 0.26
N PRO A 86 -1.60 -1.15 0.06
CA PRO A 86 -0.67 -0.77 -0.99
C PRO A 86 -1.27 -1.10 -2.36
N VAL A 87 -1.10 -0.19 -3.32
CA VAL A 87 -1.56 -0.34 -4.69
C VAL A 87 -0.40 -0.07 -5.64
N TRP A 88 -0.05 -1.07 -6.44
CA TRP A 88 0.95 -0.96 -7.49
C TRP A 88 0.27 -0.60 -8.80
N LEU A 89 0.78 0.38 -9.54
CA LEU A 89 0.33 0.57 -10.92
C LEU A 89 1.13 -0.35 -11.82
N ASN A 90 0.48 -1.26 -12.54
CA ASN A 90 1.17 -2.16 -13.46
C ASN A 90 1.80 -1.38 -14.65
N PHE A 91 2.34 -2.11 -15.62
CA PHE A 91 2.96 -1.51 -16.80
C PHE A 91 1.98 -0.77 -17.71
N ASP A 92 0.68 -1.04 -17.57
CA ASP A 92 -0.41 -0.38 -18.29
C ASP A 92 -1.05 0.75 -17.47
N GLY A 93 -0.55 1.02 -16.25
CA GLY A 93 -1.09 2.06 -15.37
C GLY A 93 -2.34 1.64 -14.59
N GLU A 94 -2.74 0.37 -14.66
CA GLU A 94 -3.89 -0.14 -13.93
C GLU A 94 -3.52 -0.46 -12.46
N PRO A 95 -4.37 -0.09 -11.49
CA PRO A 95 -4.10 -0.30 -10.07
C PRO A 95 -4.27 -1.77 -9.65
N GLN A 96 -3.21 -2.35 -9.10
CA GLN A 96 -3.13 -3.71 -8.59
C GLN A 96 -2.99 -3.71 -7.06
N PRO A 97 -3.99 -4.20 -6.31
CA PRO A 97 -3.94 -4.24 -4.85
C PRO A 97 -2.95 -5.29 -4.34
N TYR A 98 -2.24 -4.95 -3.27
CA TYR A 98 -1.33 -5.85 -2.55
C TYR A 98 -1.87 -6.16 -1.14
N PRO A 99 -1.34 -7.20 -0.46
CA PRO A 99 -1.86 -7.57 0.86
C PRO A 99 -1.72 -6.41 1.85
N THR A 100 -2.73 -6.21 2.69
CA THR A 100 -2.81 -5.05 3.58
C THR A 100 -1.74 -5.04 4.67
N LEU A 101 -1.47 -3.86 5.22
CA LEU A 101 -0.54 -3.61 6.32
C LEU A 101 -1.30 -3.09 7.54
N PRO A 102 -1.32 -3.81 8.67
CA PRO A 102 -1.92 -3.31 9.91
C PRO A 102 -1.20 -2.04 10.43
N PRO A 103 -1.86 -1.22 11.27
CA PRO A 103 -1.26 -0.05 11.90
C PRO A 103 0.04 -0.37 12.64
N GLY A 104 1.06 0.49 12.50
CA GLY A 104 2.34 0.35 13.19
C GLY A 104 3.24 -0.79 12.69
N THR A 105 2.86 -1.49 11.62
CA THR A 105 3.63 -2.61 11.06
C THR A 105 4.50 -2.17 9.87
N GLY A 106 5.50 -2.99 9.55
CA GLY A 106 6.28 -2.84 8.33
C GLY A 106 6.39 -4.16 7.56
N ARG A 107 6.56 -4.08 6.23
CA ARG A 107 6.75 -5.25 5.36
C ARG A 107 7.86 -4.99 4.35
N ARG A 108 8.76 -5.96 4.19
CA ARG A 108 9.75 -6.00 3.11
C ARG A 108 9.05 -6.37 1.79
N ILE A 109 9.30 -5.59 0.75
CA ILE A 109 8.75 -5.76 -0.58
C ILE A 109 9.90 -5.84 -1.58
N HIS A 110 9.86 -6.87 -2.43
CA HIS A 110 10.71 -6.97 -3.61
C HIS A 110 10.03 -6.21 -4.75
N SER A 111 10.43 -4.97 -4.98
CA SER A 111 9.94 -4.15 -6.09
C SER A 111 11.05 -3.99 -7.13
N TYR A 112 10.80 -3.22 -8.18
CA TYR A 112 11.81 -2.86 -9.18
C TYR A 112 11.94 -1.35 -9.32
N ARG A 113 13.09 -0.89 -9.81
CA ARG A 113 13.34 0.52 -10.09
C ARG A 113 12.28 1.07 -11.05
N GLY A 114 11.68 2.20 -10.73
CA GLY A 114 10.67 2.82 -11.59
C GLY A 114 9.26 2.22 -11.47
N HIS A 115 9.03 1.27 -10.55
CA HIS A 115 7.67 0.87 -10.20
C HIS A 115 6.94 1.99 -9.47
N LEU A 116 5.65 2.16 -9.73
CA LEU A 116 4.85 3.24 -9.19
C LEU A 116 3.85 2.70 -8.17
N TRP A 117 3.89 3.25 -6.96
CA TRP A 117 3.08 2.83 -5.83
C TRP A 117 2.30 3.99 -5.22
N LEU A 118 1.11 3.68 -4.75
CA LEU A 118 0.29 4.56 -3.92
C LEU A 118 -0.35 3.77 -2.78
N PHE A 119 -0.81 4.47 -1.74
CA PHE A 119 -1.29 3.83 -0.52
C PHE A 119 -2.65 4.37 -0.13
N ARG A 120 -3.55 3.46 0.28
CA ARG A 120 -4.94 3.78 0.61
C ARG A 120 -5.31 3.22 1.97
N ASP A 121 -6.31 3.82 2.62
CA ASP A 121 -7.06 3.11 3.66
C ASP A 121 -7.80 1.92 3.04
N ALA A 122 -7.63 0.72 3.61
CA ALA A 122 -8.18 -0.51 3.05
C ALA A 122 -9.73 -0.57 3.12
N GLY A 123 -10.36 0.17 4.03
CA GLY A 123 -11.81 0.22 4.17
C GLY A 123 -12.45 1.38 3.42
N THR A 124 -11.87 2.58 3.49
CA THR A 124 -12.48 3.80 2.95
C THR A 124 -11.91 4.26 1.61
N HIS A 125 -10.78 3.68 1.19
CA HIS A 125 -9.99 4.14 0.04
C HIS A 125 -9.48 5.59 0.17
N ASP A 126 -9.50 6.15 1.38
CA ASP A 126 -8.90 7.46 1.66
C ASP A 126 -7.41 7.45 1.24
N GLY A 127 -6.98 8.53 0.60
CA GLY A 127 -5.58 8.71 0.21
C GLY A 127 -4.66 8.79 1.43
N LEU A 128 -3.54 8.09 1.36
CA LEU A 128 -2.45 8.17 2.32
C LEU A 128 -1.19 8.68 1.62
N LEU A 129 -0.34 9.37 2.38
CA LEU A 129 0.95 9.82 1.88
C LEU A 129 2.01 8.77 2.15
N VAL A 130 3.01 8.75 1.28
CA VAL A 130 4.22 7.96 1.42
C VAL A 130 5.40 8.90 1.29
N ASN A 131 6.24 8.98 2.32
CA ASN A 131 7.34 9.94 2.38
C ASN A 131 6.91 11.39 2.07
N GLN A 132 5.72 11.78 2.54
CA GLN A 132 5.09 13.09 2.31
C GLN A 132 4.66 13.38 0.85
N THR A 133 4.54 12.35 0.01
CA THR A 133 4.02 12.46 -1.36
C THR A 133 2.91 11.45 -1.63
N GLU A 134 2.09 11.65 -2.66
CA GLU A 134 1.01 10.70 -3.02
C GLU A 134 1.51 9.44 -3.72
N LEU A 135 2.64 9.56 -4.42
CA LEU A 135 3.26 8.49 -5.20
C LEU A 135 4.63 8.14 -4.63
N PHE A 136 4.98 6.86 -4.67
CA PHE A 136 6.29 6.34 -4.34
C PHE A 136 6.90 5.60 -5.52
N VAL A 137 8.17 5.89 -5.79
CA VAL A 137 8.95 5.24 -6.84
C VAL A 137 10.23 4.68 -6.23
N PRO A 138 10.44 3.34 -6.21
CA PRO A 138 11.69 2.75 -5.78
C PRO A 138 12.86 3.18 -6.68
N SER A 139 13.97 3.58 -6.06
CA SER A 139 15.27 3.77 -6.70
C SER A 139 16.18 2.55 -6.47
N LEU A 140 17.43 2.62 -6.91
CA LEU A 140 18.42 1.59 -6.59
C LEU A 140 18.78 1.63 -5.11
N ASN A 141 19.06 0.46 -4.54
CA ASN A 141 19.60 0.34 -3.18
C ASN A 141 21.06 0.80 -3.17
N VAL A 142 21.38 1.78 -2.33
CA VAL A 142 22.75 2.22 -2.08
C VAL A 142 23.32 1.38 -0.94
N ASP A 143 24.52 0.82 -1.12
CA ASP A 143 25.22 -0.01 -0.11
C ASP A 143 24.38 -1.19 0.44
N GLY A 144 23.47 -1.73 -0.37
CA GLY A 144 22.57 -2.81 0.05
C GLY A 144 21.48 -2.39 1.06
N GLN A 145 21.36 -1.10 1.36
CA GLN A 145 20.33 -0.60 2.27
C GLN A 145 18.95 -0.56 1.59
N PRO A 146 17.90 -1.06 2.26
CA PRO A 146 16.54 -1.00 1.73
C PRO A 146 16.01 0.44 1.73
N ILE A 147 15.17 0.75 0.76
CA ILE A 147 14.48 2.04 0.70
C ILE A 147 13.27 2.00 1.62
N PHE A 148 13.10 3.01 2.45
CA PHE A 148 11.93 3.12 3.33
C PHE A 148 10.81 3.91 2.65
N ALA A 149 9.62 3.33 2.65
CA ALA A 149 8.38 3.99 2.27
C ALA A 149 7.54 4.21 3.53
N ASN A 150 7.64 5.40 4.13
CA ASN A 150 6.96 5.74 5.37
C ASN A 150 5.55 6.25 5.05
N ILE A 151 4.55 5.44 5.37
CA ILE A 151 3.16 5.72 5.05
C ILE A 151 2.53 6.47 6.22
N THR A 152 1.98 7.65 5.94
CA THR A 152 1.40 8.59 6.91
C THR A 152 0.03 9.06 6.43
N LEU A 153 -0.77 9.62 7.34
CA LEU A 153 -1.98 10.33 6.95
C LEU A 153 -1.58 11.66 6.26
N PRO A 154 -2.42 12.20 5.35
CA PRO A 154 -2.19 13.51 4.76
C PRO A 154 -2.11 14.62 5.81
N GLU A 155 -1.15 15.53 5.64
CA GLU A 155 -1.09 16.77 6.39
C GLU A 155 -2.03 17.79 5.75
N SER A 156 -2.94 18.39 6.53
CA SER A 156 -3.69 19.56 6.09
C SER A 156 -3.24 20.78 6.87
N HIS A 157 -2.85 21.82 6.14
CA HIS A 157 -2.78 23.17 6.69
C HIS A 157 -4.21 23.68 6.80
N CYS A 158 -4.71 23.84 8.03
CA CYS A 158 -5.98 24.48 8.28
C CYS A 158 -5.94 25.94 7.79
N VAL A 159 -6.35 26.18 6.55
CA VAL A 159 -6.73 27.51 6.10
C VAL A 159 -8.15 27.72 6.61
N THR A 160 -8.32 28.59 7.60
CA THR A 160 -9.64 29.13 7.98
C THR A 160 -10.23 29.87 6.79
N GLN A 161 -10.91 29.15 5.90
CA GLN A 161 -11.76 29.76 4.90
C GLN A 161 -13.05 30.19 5.61
N ALA A 162 -13.28 31.50 5.64
CA ALA A 162 -14.43 32.10 6.30
C ALA A 162 -15.75 31.53 5.75
N GLY A 163 -16.66 31.12 6.65
CA GLY A 163 -18.10 31.21 6.38
C GLY A 163 -18.93 29.94 6.22
N VAL A 164 -18.55 28.76 6.74
CA VAL A 164 -19.50 27.64 6.83
C VAL A 164 -19.74 27.29 8.30
N GLN A 165 -20.98 27.00 8.68
CA GLN A 165 -21.34 26.75 10.08
C GLN A 165 -21.09 25.28 10.43
N TRP A 166 -19.83 24.87 10.55
CA TRP A 166 -19.45 23.48 10.92
C TRP A 166 -19.82 23.09 12.36
N ARG A 167 -20.31 24.05 13.17
CA ARG A 167 -20.63 23.85 14.59
C ARG A 167 -21.71 22.78 14.83
N VAL A 168 -22.60 22.54 13.87
CA VAL A 168 -23.70 21.58 14.04
C VAL A 168 -23.21 20.12 13.96
N ILE A 169 -22.27 19.82 13.05
CA ILE A 169 -21.69 18.46 12.94
C ILE A 169 -20.71 18.20 14.09
N LEU A 170 -19.94 19.20 14.50
CA LEU A 170 -19.02 19.14 15.65
C LEU A 170 -19.72 18.74 16.97
N ALA A 171 -20.95 19.24 17.19
CA ALA A 171 -21.72 18.93 18.40
C ALA A 171 -22.26 17.49 18.41
N HIS A 172 -22.57 16.90 17.26
CA HIS A 172 -23.04 15.51 17.16
C HIS A 172 -21.90 14.49 17.11
N CYS A 173 -20.69 14.88 16.65
CA CYS A 173 -19.56 13.98 16.51
C CYS A 173 -18.62 13.92 17.72
N ASN A 174 -18.92 14.64 18.81
CA ASN A 174 -18.12 14.65 20.06
C ASN A 174 -16.61 14.83 19.79
N LEU A 175 -16.26 15.64 18.77
CA LEU A 175 -14.89 15.89 18.37
C LEU A 175 -14.34 16.96 19.31
N CYS A 176 -13.80 16.54 20.45
CA CYS A 176 -13.05 17.43 21.32
C CYS A 176 -11.90 18.05 20.52
N LEU A 177 -11.99 19.34 20.22
CA LEU A 177 -10.83 20.16 19.88
C LEU A 177 -9.97 20.22 21.13
N SER A 178 -9.07 19.25 21.32
CA SER A 178 -8.09 19.28 22.39
C SER A 178 -7.09 20.38 22.11
N GLY A 179 -7.43 21.58 22.57
CA GLY A 179 -6.51 22.68 22.70
C GLY A 179 -5.54 22.43 23.85
N SER A 180 -4.26 22.47 23.52
CA SER A 180 -3.12 22.90 24.35
C SER A 180 -2.85 22.20 25.69
N SER A 181 -1.68 21.54 25.78
CA SER A 181 -0.64 21.97 26.72
C SER A 181 0.73 21.42 26.34
N ASP A 182 1.73 22.29 26.47
CA ASP A 182 3.13 22.10 26.13
C ASP A 182 3.78 20.92 26.85
N SER A 183 4.46 20.06 26.09
CA SER A 183 5.53 19.17 26.57
C SER A 183 6.44 18.78 25.40
N PRO A 184 7.77 18.97 25.48
CA PRO A 184 8.67 18.64 24.40
C PRO A 184 9.11 17.18 24.54
N ALA A 185 8.37 16.26 23.91
CA ALA A 185 8.85 14.90 23.70
C ALA A 185 8.20 14.29 22.45
N SER A 186 9.05 13.97 21.47
CA SER A 186 8.77 13.26 20.22
C SER A 186 7.90 13.99 19.20
N ALA A 187 8.57 14.53 18.18
CA ALA A 187 7.98 14.96 16.91
C ALA A 187 7.36 13.78 16.14
N ALA A 188 6.22 13.29 16.61
CA ALA A 188 5.26 12.63 15.75
C ALA A 188 4.39 13.74 15.16
N GLY A 189 4.62 14.06 13.88
CA GLY A 189 3.82 15.03 13.15
C GLY A 189 2.35 14.69 13.31
N THR A 190 1.60 15.58 13.94
CA THR A 190 0.15 15.47 14.05
C THR A 190 -0.42 15.68 12.65
N THR A 191 -0.66 14.58 11.96
CA THR A 191 -1.32 14.53 10.66
C THR A 191 -2.81 14.76 10.85
N VAL A 192 -3.39 15.79 10.23
CA VAL A 192 -4.81 16.11 10.38
C VAL A 192 -5.39 16.30 8.98
N TYR A 193 -6.46 15.59 8.63
CA TYR A 193 -7.29 15.92 7.46
C TYR A 193 -7.93 17.29 7.65
N THR A 194 -8.30 17.97 6.56
CA THR A 194 -9.14 19.17 6.67
C THR A 194 -10.40 18.86 7.50
N LEU A 195 -10.93 19.85 8.23
CA LEU A 195 -12.12 19.64 9.07
C LEU A 195 -13.29 19.07 8.23
N LYS A 196 -13.44 19.53 6.98
CA LYS A 196 -14.48 19.06 6.06
C LYS A 196 -14.31 17.56 5.79
N GLU A 197 -13.14 17.15 5.30
CA GLU A 197 -12.79 15.77 4.96
C GLU A 197 -12.90 14.86 6.18
N ARG A 198 -12.47 15.32 7.36
CA ARG A 198 -12.61 14.55 8.59
C ARG A 198 -14.07 14.34 8.96
N CYS A 199 -14.92 15.37 8.85
CA CYS A 199 -16.36 15.24 9.07
C CYS A 199 -16.99 14.26 8.07
N LEU A 200 -16.64 14.35 6.79
CA LEU A 200 -17.15 13.44 5.76
C LEU A 200 -16.77 11.99 6.05
N GLN A 201 -15.51 11.72 6.43
CA GLN A 201 -15.06 10.39 6.82
C GLN A 201 -15.88 9.82 7.99
N VAL A 202 -16.12 10.63 9.02
CA VAL A 202 -16.90 10.20 10.19
C VAL A 202 -18.35 9.91 9.79
N VAL A 203 -19.00 10.81 9.02
CA VAL A 203 -20.38 10.59 8.58
C VAL A 203 -20.51 9.33 7.71
N ARG A 204 -19.58 9.11 6.77
CA ARG A 204 -19.56 7.90 5.92
C ARG A 204 -19.39 6.61 6.73
N SER A 205 -18.71 6.67 7.89
CA SER A 205 -18.57 5.51 8.78
C SER A 205 -19.81 5.22 9.63
N LEU A 206 -20.64 6.24 9.88
CA LEU A 206 -21.79 6.15 10.79
C LEU A 206 -23.13 5.99 10.06
N VAL A 207 -23.22 6.47 8.82
CA VAL A 207 -24.47 6.55 8.05
C VAL A 207 -24.32 5.73 6.77
N LYS A 208 -25.33 4.91 6.46
CA LYS A 208 -25.35 4.18 5.19
C LYS A 208 -25.62 5.14 4.01
N PRO A 209 -25.06 4.88 2.81
CA PRO A 209 -25.22 5.77 1.65
C PRO A 209 -26.67 6.12 1.30
N GLU A 210 -27.59 5.15 1.44
CA GLU A 210 -29.02 5.35 1.15
C GLU A 210 -29.67 6.41 2.07
N ASN A 211 -29.07 6.69 3.22
CA ASN A 211 -29.59 7.62 4.20
C ASN A 211 -28.93 9.00 4.16
N TYR A 212 -27.92 9.24 3.31
CA TYR A 212 -27.24 10.55 3.26
C TYR A 212 -28.21 11.69 2.99
N ARG A 213 -29.14 11.51 2.04
CA ARG A 213 -30.16 12.51 1.67
C ARG A 213 -31.25 12.73 2.73
N ARG A 214 -31.24 11.95 3.82
CA ARG A 214 -32.16 12.09 4.97
C ARG A 214 -31.57 12.89 6.12
N LEU A 215 -30.26 13.19 6.07
CA LEU A 215 -29.59 14.02 7.07
C LEU A 215 -30.05 15.47 6.94
N ASP A 216 -30.26 16.17 8.04
CA ASP A 216 -30.63 17.60 8.01
C ASP A 216 -29.39 18.48 7.86
N ILE A 217 -28.82 18.51 6.64
CA ILE A 217 -27.60 19.26 6.31
C ILE A 217 -27.75 20.04 4.99
N VAL A 218 -26.82 20.97 4.74
CA VAL A 218 -26.81 21.79 3.52
C VAL A 218 -26.71 20.90 2.27
N ARG A 219 -27.47 21.23 1.21
CA ARG A 219 -27.57 20.38 0.00
C ARG A 219 -26.23 20.06 -0.66
N SER A 220 -25.28 20.98 -0.67
CA SER A 220 -23.94 20.77 -1.23
C SER A 220 -23.17 19.66 -0.51
N LEU A 221 -23.43 19.44 0.79
CA LEU A 221 -22.76 18.41 1.56
C LEU A 221 -23.24 16.99 1.21
N TYR A 222 -24.41 16.84 0.59
CA TYR A 222 -24.83 15.52 0.11
C TYR A 222 -23.95 15.04 -1.04
N GLU A 223 -23.63 15.94 -1.98
CA GLU A 223 -22.73 15.65 -3.09
C GLU A 223 -21.34 15.33 -2.56
N ASP A 224 -20.85 16.11 -1.58
CA ASP A 224 -19.60 15.82 -0.89
C ASP A 224 -19.61 14.45 -0.20
N LEU A 225 -20.71 14.03 0.43
CA LEU A 225 -20.79 12.72 1.10
C LEU A 225 -20.83 11.55 0.12
N GLU A 226 -21.55 11.72 -0.99
CA GLU A 226 -21.67 10.72 -2.06
C GLU A 226 -20.38 10.57 -2.88
N ASP A 227 -19.54 11.60 -2.93
CA ASP A 227 -18.26 11.59 -3.62
C ASP A 227 -17.16 10.84 -2.84
N HIS A 228 -17.25 9.50 -2.83
CA HIS A 228 -16.32 8.66 -2.08
C HIS A 228 -14.90 8.69 -2.66
N PRO A 229 -13.86 8.54 -1.81
CA PRO A 229 -12.47 8.45 -2.26
C PRO A 229 -12.32 7.29 -3.25
N ASN A 230 -11.60 7.53 -4.33
CA ASN A 230 -11.44 6.54 -5.39
C ASN A 230 -10.07 6.66 -6.04
N VAL A 231 -9.39 5.51 -6.21
CA VAL A 231 -8.04 5.45 -6.78
C VAL A 231 -8.02 6.00 -8.20
N GLN A 232 -9.02 5.67 -9.03
CA GLN A 232 -9.07 6.09 -10.43
C GLN A 232 -9.19 7.62 -10.56
N LYS A 233 -10.06 8.26 -9.77
CA LYS A 233 -10.19 9.73 -9.75
C LYS A 233 -8.88 10.43 -9.40
N ASP A 234 -8.15 9.87 -8.44
CA ASP A 234 -6.87 10.42 -8.03
C ASP A 234 -5.78 10.20 -9.08
N LEU A 235 -5.77 9.05 -9.76
CA LEU A 235 -4.86 8.80 -10.89
C LEU A 235 -5.12 9.77 -12.05
N GLU A 236 -6.38 10.08 -12.34
CA GLU A 236 -6.76 11.09 -13.33
C GLU A 236 -6.26 12.49 -12.93
N ARG A 237 -6.49 12.90 -11.68
CA ARG A 237 -5.97 14.17 -11.12
C ARG A 237 -4.45 14.26 -11.25
N LEU A 238 -3.74 13.28 -10.72
CA LEU A 238 -2.26 13.24 -10.72
C LEU A 238 -1.69 13.21 -12.14
N THR A 239 -2.39 12.56 -13.07
CA THR A 239 -2.03 12.55 -14.49
C THR A 239 -2.14 13.95 -15.09
N GLN A 240 -3.24 14.66 -14.83
CA GLN A 240 -3.45 16.03 -15.31
C GLN A 240 -2.41 16.99 -14.74
N GLU A 241 -2.12 16.90 -13.45
CA GLU A 241 -1.09 17.72 -12.78
C GLU A 241 0.28 17.50 -13.41
N ARG A 242 0.67 16.23 -13.64
CA ARG A 242 1.95 15.93 -14.30
C ARG A 242 2.03 16.48 -15.72
N ILE A 243 0.96 16.37 -16.51
CA ILE A 243 0.91 16.94 -17.86
C ILE A 243 1.03 18.47 -17.82
N ALA A 244 0.34 19.13 -16.89
CA ALA A 244 0.40 20.58 -16.73
C ALA A 244 1.82 21.04 -16.36
N HIS A 245 2.49 20.35 -15.43
CA HIS A 245 3.86 20.63 -15.05
C HIS A 245 4.87 20.46 -16.21
N GLN A 246 4.69 19.45 -17.06
CA GLN A 246 5.54 19.26 -18.25
C GLN A 246 5.40 20.42 -19.24
N ARG A 247 4.17 20.91 -19.47
CA ARG A 247 3.90 22.01 -20.41
C ARG A 247 4.40 23.38 -19.96
N MET A 248 4.62 23.58 -18.66
CA MET A 248 5.14 24.83 -18.10
C MET A 248 6.67 24.86 -17.99
N GLY A 249 7.34 23.74 -18.29
CA GLY A 249 8.80 23.60 -18.24
C GLY A 249 9.50 23.71 -19.60
N ASP A 250 8.76 23.89 -20.69
CA ASP A 250 9.26 24.11 -22.06
C ASP A 250 9.22 25.60 -22.45
#